data_AF-A0A7C4HEF2-F1
#
_entry.id   AF-A0A7C4HEF2-F1
#
_cell.length_a   1.000
_cell.length_b   1.000
_cell.length_c   1.000
_cell.angle_alpha   90.00
_cell.angle_beta   90.00
_cell.angle_gamma   90.00
#
_symmetry.space_group_name_H-M   'P 1'
#
loop_
_entity.id
_entity.type
_entity.pdbx_description
1 polymer ?
#
loop_
_entity_poly.entity_id
_entity_poly.type
_entity_poly.pdbx_seq_one_letter_code
_entity_poly.pdbx_strand_id
1 'polypeptide(L)'
;MKIACLNALSVIVRDRIIFSLVKGEGSIIRLVRLETDLENINDLTSFKGSRAFLLKVFEEQFLVSVDNSLVLVDERGVQRTVLKTNRSENFFWHVAEANKRVFVQEYGQPPTGIYVSEDFESWKKVITNVELDGDSKHFHSITWDPYSGCS
;
A
#
# COMPACT_ATOMS: atom_id res chain seq x y z
N MET A 1 0.42 8.73 -30.41
CA MET A 1 0.43 8.75 -28.92
C MET A 1 -1.01 8.61 -28.46
N LYS A 2 -1.32 7.53 -27.73
CA LYS A 2 -2.67 7.30 -27.18
C LYS A 2 -2.70 7.83 -25.75
N ILE A 3 -3.83 8.40 -25.33
CA ILE A 3 -3.99 8.99 -24.00
C ILE A 3 -5.22 8.36 -23.36
N ALA A 4 -5.05 7.77 -22.17
CA ALA A 4 -6.15 7.33 -21.32
C ALA A 4 -6.30 8.33 -20.16
N CYS A 5 -7.42 9.04 -20.11
CA CYS A 5 -7.72 9.99 -19.04
C CYS A 5 -8.37 9.26 -17.87
N LEU A 6 -7.57 8.86 -16.88
CA LEU A 6 -8.04 8.20 -15.66
C LEU A 6 -7.81 9.07 -14.45
N ASN A 7 -8.77 9.08 -13.52
CA ASN A 7 -8.63 9.73 -12.22
C ASN A 7 -7.81 8.83 -11.28
N ALA A 8 -6.52 8.70 -11.59
CA ALA A 8 -5.59 7.83 -10.87
C ALA A 8 -5.25 8.38 -9.48
N LEU A 9 -5.40 7.54 -8.46
CA LEU A 9 -5.04 7.84 -7.08
C LEU A 9 -3.60 7.40 -6.77
N SER A 10 -3.17 6.30 -7.36
CA SER A 10 -1.87 5.68 -7.14
C SER A 10 -1.53 4.80 -8.34
N VAL A 11 -0.27 4.79 -8.75
CA VAL A 11 0.21 4.06 -9.93
C VAL A 11 1.50 3.34 -9.58
N ILE A 12 1.58 2.06 -9.96
CA ILE A 12 2.83 1.30 -9.99
C ILE A 12 2.99 0.73 -11.39
N VAL A 13 4.16 0.96 -11.98
CA VAL A 13 4.53 0.38 -13.27
C VAL A 13 5.49 -0.78 -13.00
N ARG A 14 5.19 -1.95 -13.57
CA ARG A 14 6.05 -3.13 -13.49
C ARG A 14 6.10 -3.77 -14.86
N ASP A 15 7.31 -3.93 -15.39
CA ASP A 15 7.57 -4.41 -16.74
C ASP A 15 6.82 -3.56 -17.80
N ARG A 16 5.85 -4.16 -18.51
CA ARG A 16 5.00 -3.50 -19.51
C ARG A 16 3.56 -3.30 -19.06
N ILE A 17 3.31 -3.46 -17.76
CA ILE A 17 1.98 -3.39 -17.16
C ILE A 17 1.93 -2.21 -16.19
N ILE A 18 0.86 -1.44 -16.27
CA ILE A 18 0.54 -0.34 -15.36
C ILE A 18 -0.58 -0.82 -14.44
N PHE A 19 -0.33 -0.82 -13.15
CA PHE A 19 -1.35 -1.03 -12.13
C PHE A 19 -1.74 0.30 -11.53
N SER A 20 -3.04 0.59 -11.48
CA SER A 20 -3.52 1.86 -10.95
C SER A 20 -4.71 1.67 -10.04
N LEU A 21 -4.76 2.43 -8.97
CA LEU A 21 -6.01 2.73 -8.28
C LEU A 21 -6.67 3.90 -8.99
N VAL A 22 -7.93 3.76 -9.36
CA VAL A 22 -8.70 4.78 -10.09
C VAL A 22 -9.97 5.09 -9.31
N LYS A 23 -10.24 6.38 -9.13
CA LYS A 23 -11.48 6.84 -8.50
C LYS A 23 -12.67 6.56 -9.41
N GLY A 24 -13.65 5.82 -8.91
CA GLY A 24 -14.95 5.58 -9.54
C GLY A 24 -16.01 6.56 -9.03
N GLU A 25 -17.28 6.21 -9.26
CA GLU A 25 -18.41 6.98 -8.73
C GLU A 25 -18.56 6.81 -7.22
N GLY A 26 -18.92 7.90 -6.53
CA GLY A 26 -19.09 7.90 -5.07
C GLY A 26 -17.80 7.57 -4.32
N SER A 27 -17.87 6.56 -3.45
CA SER A 27 -16.75 6.04 -2.66
C SER A 27 -16.18 4.73 -3.22
N ILE A 28 -16.35 4.48 -4.51
CA ILE A 28 -15.77 3.31 -5.17
C ILE A 28 -14.38 3.66 -5.70
N ILE A 29 -13.41 2.81 -5.39
CA ILE A 29 -12.04 2.86 -5.90
C ILE A 29 -11.77 1.54 -6.62
N ARG A 30 -11.27 1.59 -7.85
CA ARG A 30 -11.01 0.40 -8.67
C ARG A 30 -9.52 0.14 -8.76
N LEU A 31 -9.10 -1.10 -8.62
CA LEU A 31 -7.76 -1.54 -9.00
C LEU A 31 -7.83 -2.01 -10.45
N VAL A 32 -7.11 -1.32 -11.32
CA VAL A 32 -7.06 -1.63 -12.76
C VAL A 32 -5.67 -2.09 -13.16
N ARG A 33 -5.65 -3.02 -14.11
CA ARG A 33 -4.47 -3.44 -14.86
C ARG A 33 -4.58 -2.87 -16.28
N LEU A 34 -3.54 -2.17 -16.71
CA LEU A 34 -3.42 -1.69 -18.08
C LEU A 34 -2.15 -2.24 -18.72
N GLU A 35 -2.25 -2.63 -19.98
CA GLU A 35 -1.06 -2.78 -20.80
C GLU A 35 -0.51 -1.38 -21.16
N THR A 36 0.80 -1.28 -21.37
CA THR A 36 1.47 0.00 -21.67
C THR A 36 1.05 0.63 -23.01
N ASP A 37 0.40 -0.14 -23.88
CA ASP A 37 -0.23 0.35 -25.11
C ASP A 37 -1.58 1.07 -24.86
N LEU A 38 -2.12 0.99 -23.64
CA LEU A 38 -3.40 1.54 -23.23
C LEU A 38 -4.58 1.05 -24.11
N GLU A 39 -4.48 -0.14 -24.67
CA GLU A 39 -5.56 -0.77 -25.43
C GLU A 39 -6.52 -1.53 -24.54
N ASN A 40 -5.99 -2.15 -23.48
CA ASN A 40 -6.75 -3.02 -22.59
C ASN A 40 -6.70 -2.49 -21.16
N ILE A 41 -7.85 -2.06 -20.66
CA ILE A 41 -8.05 -1.69 -19.25
C ILE A 41 -8.91 -2.78 -18.61
N ASN A 42 -8.31 -3.55 -17.72
CA ASN A 42 -8.98 -4.62 -17.00
C ASN A 42 -9.19 -4.20 -15.54
N ASP A 43 -10.45 -4.09 -15.12
CA ASP A 43 -10.79 -3.96 -13.70
C ASP A 43 -10.49 -5.28 -12.99
N LEU A 44 -9.54 -5.28 -12.04
CA LEU A 44 -9.20 -6.46 -11.24
C LEU A 44 -10.17 -6.62 -10.08
N THR A 45 -10.43 -5.52 -9.36
CA THR A 45 -11.35 -5.51 -8.22
C THR A 45 -11.76 -4.07 -7.86
N SER A 46 -12.70 -3.91 -6.93
CA SER A 46 -13.06 -2.59 -6.40
C SER A 46 -13.23 -2.58 -4.89
N PHE A 47 -12.91 -1.44 -4.30
CA PHE A 47 -13.00 -1.19 -2.87
C PHE A 47 -14.03 -0.09 -2.63
N LYS A 48 -14.72 -0.19 -1.49
CA LYS A 48 -15.48 0.92 -0.95
C LYS A 48 -14.60 1.65 0.06
N GLY A 49 -14.22 2.89 -0.26
CA GLY A 49 -13.36 3.69 0.60
C GLY A 49 -13.19 5.13 0.10
N SER A 50 -12.63 5.98 0.95
CA SER A 50 -12.43 7.39 0.64
C SER A 50 -10.99 7.71 0.20
N ARG A 51 -10.02 6.94 0.73
CA ARG A 51 -8.59 7.09 0.48
C ARG A 51 -8.00 5.72 0.17
N ALA A 52 -7.12 5.64 -0.82
CA ALA A 52 -6.40 4.40 -1.10
C ALA A 52 -5.03 4.63 -1.74
N PHE A 53 -4.10 3.72 -1.45
CA PHE A 53 -2.74 3.72 -1.97
C PHE A 53 -2.36 2.31 -2.43
N LEU A 54 -1.84 2.18 -3.64
CA LEU A 54 -1.24 0.94 -4.11
C LEU A 54 0.20 0.96 -3.59
N LEU A 55 0.45 0.22 -2.51
CA LEU A 55 1.72 0.26 -1.81
C LEU A 55 2.76 -0.62 -2.50
N LYS A 56 2.34 -1.78 -3.00
CA LYS A 56 3.25 -2.72 -3.66
C LYS A 56 2.52 -3.64 -4.64
N VAL A 57 3.24 -4.02 -5.70
CA VAL A 57 2.91 -5.14 -6.58
C VAL A 57 4.05 -6.16 -6.50
N PHE A 58 3.74 -7.43 -6.26
CA PHE A 58 4.72 -8.52 -6.23
C PHE A 58 4.08 -9.80 -6.74
N GLU A 59 4.81 -10.53 -7.60
CA GLU A 59 4.27 -11.65 -8.36
C GLU A 59 2.89 -11.31 -8.95
N GLU A 60 1.84 -11.95 -8.42
CA GLU A 60 0.43 -11.83 -8.80
C GLU A 60 -0.43 -11.26 -7.65
N GLN A 61 0.19 -10.52 -6.73
CA GLN A 61 -0.45 -9.95 -5.56
C GLN A 61 -0.22 -8.43 -5.44
N PHE A 62 -1.21 -7.78 -4.83
CA PHE A 62 -1.27 -6.34 -4.65
C PHE A 62 -1.48 -6.03 -3.17
N LEU A 63 -0.61 -5.18 -2.62
CA LEU A 63 -0.78 -4.65 -1.27
C LEU A 63 -1.35 -3.23 -1.38
N VAL A 64 -2.57 -3.08 -0.87
CA VAL A 64 -3.37 -1.86 -1.03
C VAL A 64 -3.78 -1.33 0.33
N SER A 65 -3.47 -0.06 0.62
CA SER A 65 -4.11 0.63 1.74
C SER A 65 -5.46 1.15 1.28
N VAL A 66 -6.54 0.89 2.04
CA VAL A 66 -7.87 1.47 1.83
C VAL A 66 -8.37 1.98 3.17
N ASP A 67 -8.55 3.30 3.26
CA ASP A 67 -8.81 4.01 4.51
C ASP A 67 -7.87 3.52 5.62
N ASN A 68 -8.41 2.86 6.65
CA ASN A 68 -7.67 2.41 7.82
C ASN A 68 -7.25 0.92 7.78
N SER A 69 -7.39 0.30 6.61
CA SER A 69 -7.14 -1.12 6.39
C SER A 69 -6.03 -1.33 5.36
N LEU A 70 -5.17 -2.33 5.61
CA LEU A 70 -4.24 -2.89 4.64
C LEU A 70 -4.89 -4.15 4.06
N VAL A 71 -5.02 -4.18 2.75
CA VAL A 71 -5.70 -5.23 2.00
C VAL A 71 -4.72 -5.89 1.05
N LEU A 72 -4.63 -7.21 1.13
CA LEU A 72 -3.97 -8.02 0.13
C LEU A 72 -5.01 -8.43 -0.92
N VAL A 73 -4.65 -8.28 -2.19
CA VAL A 73 -5.47 -8.69 -3.32
C VAL A 73 -4.67 -9.65 -4.18
N ASP A 74 -5.29 -10.74 -4.62
CA ASP A 74 -4.68 -11.65 -5.59
C ASP A 74 -5.01 -11.26 -7.06
N GLU A 75 -4.41 -11.95 -8.02
CA GLU A 75 -4.65 -11.77 -9.46
C GLU A 75 -6.11 -11.96 -9.88
N ARG A 76 -6.90 -12.71 -9.12
CA ARG A 76 -8.33 -12.97 -9.38
C ARG A 76 -9.21 -11.89 -8.77
N GLY A 77 -8.62 -10.91 -8.09
CA GLY A 77 -9.32 -9.81 -7.45
C GLY A 77 -9.91 -10.16 -6.09
N VAL A 78 -9.53 -11.30 -5.50
CA VAL A 78 -9.98 -11.70 -4.15
C VAL A 78 -9.27 -10.84 -3.13
N GLN A 79 -10.06 -10.23 -2.24
CA GLN A 79 -9.56 -9.27 -1.25
C GLN A 79 -9.53 -9.90 0.15
N ARG A 80 -8.45 -9.65 0.88
CA ARG A 80 -8.32 -10.00 2.30
C ARG A 80 -7.69 -8.85 3.07
N THR A 81 -8.37 -8.39 4.12
CA THR A 81 -7.77 -7.44 5.06
C THR A 81 -6.73 -8.17 5.92
N VAL A 82 -5.48 -7.71 5.87
CA VAL A 82 -4.33 -8.34 6.57
C VAL A 82 -3.86 -7.53 7.78
N LEU A 83 -4.18 -6.23 7.82
CA LEU A 83 -3.88 -5.36 8.95
C LEU A 83 -4.89 -4.22 9.02
N LYS A 84 -5.20 -3.75 10.24
CA LYS A 84 -5.96 -2.51 10.46
C LYS A 84 -5.19 -1.62 11.43
N THR A 85 -5.25 -0.32 11.20
CA THR A 85 -4.77 0.66 12.16
C THR A 85 -5.68 0.66 13.40
N ASN A 86 -5.14 1.10 14.54
CA ASN A 86 -5.94 1.25 15.77
C ASN A 86 -6.93 2.43 15.70
N ARG A 87 -6.68 3.37 14.77
CA ARG A 87 -7.42 4.62 14.58
C ARG A 87 -8.01 4.67 13.18
N SER A 88 -9.31 4.92 13.05
CA SER A 88 -10.00 4.91 11.75
C SER A 88 -9.58 6.05 10.82
N GLU A 89 -9.00 7.12 11.38
CA GLU A 89 -8.44 8.24 10.64
C GLU A 89 -7.04 7.97 10.05
N ASN A 90 -6.33 6.98 10.60
CA ASN A 90 -5.00 6.57 10.13
C ASN A 90 -5.09 5.70 8.89
N PHE A 91 -3.98 5.60 8.15
CA PHE A 91 -3.86 4.79 6.93
C PHE A 91 -2.42 4.29 6.77
N PHE A 92 -2.20 3.34 5.86
CA PHE A 92 -0.88 2.86 5.52
C PHE A 92 -0.36 3.60 4.29
N TRP A 93 0.79 4.27 4.41
CA TRP A 93 1.24 5.23 3.39
C TRP A 93 2.41 4.73 2.56
N HIS A 94 3.35 4.01 3.16
CA HIS A 94 4.61 3.65 2.52
C HIS A 94 5.06 2.25 2.91
N VAL A 95 5.82 1.61 2.03
CA VAL A 95 6.45 0.31 2.27
C VAL A 95 7.95 0.36 1.99
N ALA A 96 8.73 -0.42 2.74
CA ALA A 96 10.13 -0.68 2.45
C ALA A 96 10.43 -2.17 2.57
N GLU A 97 11.37 -2.65 1.77
CA GLU A 97 11.82 -4.03 1.81
C GLU A 97 13.23 -4.12 2.36
N ALA A 98 13.43 -5.03 3.30
CA ALA A 98 14.73 -5.28 3.88
C ALA A 98 14.83 -6.74 4.31
N ASN A 99 15.91 -7.42 3.94
CA ASN A 99 16.21 -8.78 4.41
C ASN A 99 15.04 -9.77 4.27
N LYS A 100 14.40 -9.81 3.08
CA LYS A 100 13.21 -10.64 2.79
C LYS A 100 11.96 -10.33 3.63
N ARG A 101 11.94 -9.19 4.30
CA ARG A 101 10.80 -8.67 5.06
C ARG A 101 10.26 -7.42 4.40
N VAL A 102 8.97 -7.20 4.57
CA VAL A 102 8.30 -5.98 4.15
C VAL A 102 7.84 -5.22 5.37
N PHE A 103 8.17 -3.94 5.39
CA PHE A 103 7.77 -3.00 6.41
C PHE A 103 6.72 -2.07 5.82
N VAL A 104 5.70 -1.75 6.62
CA VAL A 104 4.67 -0.78 6.26
C VAL A 104 4.55 0.28 7.34
N GLN A 105 4.37 1.51 6.90
CA GLN A 105 4.27 2.70 7.72
C GLN A 105 2.81 3.13 7.88
N GLU A 106 2.32 3.17 9.12
CA GLU A 106 1.08 3.85 9.46
C GLU A 106 1.30 5.37 9.53
N TYR A 107 0.34 6.14 9.03
CA TYR A 107 0.35 7.59 8.99
C TYR A 107 -0.98 8.14 9.51
N GLY A 108 -0.94 9.28 10.20
CA GLY A 108 -2.12 9.97 10.73
C GLY A 108 -1.86 10.55 12.11
N GLN A 109 -2.73 10.22 13.06
CA GLN A 109 -2.69 10.65 14.45
C GLN A 109 -1.85 9.70 15.31
N PRO A 110 -1.03 10.23 16.24
CA PRO A 110 -0.23 9.41 17.12
C PRO A 110 -1.10 8.60 18.12
N PRO A 111 -0.66 7.40 18.54
CA PRO A 111 0.54 6.71 18.07
C PRO A 111 0.33 6.08 16.68
N THR A 112 1.31 6.24 15.80
CA THR A 112 1.45 5.54 14.52
C THR A 112 2.53 4.46 14.65
N GLY A 113 2.36 3.33 13.96
CA GLY A 113 3.31 2.22 14.00
C GLY A 113 4.07 1.96 12.69
N ILE A 114 5.25 1.38 12.82
CA ILE A 114 5.86 0.58 11.76
C ILE A 114 5.53 -0.89 12.01
N TYR A 115 5.06 -1.57 10.98
CA TYR A 115 4.71 -3.00 11.04
C TYR A 115 5.58 -3.77 10.06
N VAL A 116 5.90 -5.02 10.37
CA VAL A 116 6.71 -5.90 9.56
C VAL A 116 5.96 -7.19 9.25
N SER A 117 6.19 -7.73 8.06
CA SER A 117 5.68 -9.03 7.62
C SER A 117 6.74 -9.80 6.83
N GLU A 118 6.67 -11.13 6.93
CA GLU A 118 7.48 -12.09 6.16
C GLU A 118 6.65 -12.79 5.06
N ASP A 119 5.31 -12.73 5.14
CA ASP A 119 4.37 -13.48 4.30
C ASP A 119 3.27 -12.60 3.68
N PHE A 120 3.28 -11.28 3.95
CA PHE A 120 2.23 -10.29 3.62
C PHE A 120 0.86 -10.51 4.28
N GLU A 121 0.67 -11.60 4.99
CA GLU A 121 -0.59 -11.96 5.65
C GLU A 121 -0.55 -11.61 7.14
N SER A 122 0.57 -11.92 7.77
CA SER A 122 0.82 -11.77 9.19
C SER A 122 1.68 -10.54 9.42
N TRP A 123 1.16 -9.59 10.20
CA TRP A 123 1.83 -8.32 10.47
C TRP A 123 2.10 -8.14 11.95
N LYS A 124 3.34 -7.80 12.30
CA LYS A 124 3.76 -7.49 13.67
C LYS A 124 4.17 -6.02 13.76
N LYS A 125 3.66 -5.31 14.78
CA LYS A 125 4.15 -3.97 15.12
C LYS A 125 5.57 -4.05 15.66
N VAL A 126 6.48 -3.28 15.07
CA VAL A 126 7.90 -3.22 15.46
C VAL A 126 8.12 -2.10 16.47
N ILE A 127 7.61 -0.92 16.17
CA ILE A 127 7.80 0.28 16.97
C ILE A 127 6.71 1.31 16.66
N THR A 128 6.42 2.18 17.62
CA THR A 128 5.60 3.38 17.41
C THR A 128 6.44 4.63 17.40
N ASN A 129 5.92 5.69 16.77
CA ASN A 129 6.63 6.97 16.71
C ASN A 129 6.86 7.56 18.12
N VAL A 130 5.92 7.37 19.05
CA VAL A 130 6.01 7.88 20.44
C VAL A 130 6.99 7.10 21.32
N GLU A 131 7.31 5.84 20.96
CA GLU A 131 8.38 5.08 21.62
C GLU A 131 9.78 5.57 21.21
N LEU A 132 9.92 6.14 20.01
CA LEU A 132 11.17 6.74 19.52
C LEU A 132 11.32 8.19 20.00
N ASP A 133 10.24 8.96 19.89
CA ASP A 133 10.19 10.38 20.24
C ASP A 133 8.76 10.73 20.67
N GLY A 134 8.58 11.05 21.95
CA GLY A 134 7.26 11.29 22.57
C GLY A 134 6.47 12.46 21.96
N ASP A 135 7.17 13.42 21.35
CA ASP A 135 6.54 14.58 20.69
C ASP A 135 6.29 14.36 19.19
N SER A 136 6.74 13.21 18.67
CA SER A 136 6.53 12.84 17.28
C SER A 136 5.04 12.69 16.97
N LYS A 137 4.62 13.18 15.80
CA LYS A 137 3.25 13.04 15.30
C LYS A 137 3.04 11.77 14.49
N HIS A 138 4.01 11.41 13.66
CA HIS A 138 4.02 10.22 12.83
C HIS A 138 5.40 10.00 12.21
N PHE A 139 5.63 8.80 11.68
CA PHE A 139 6.74 8.56 10.77
C PHE A 139 6.53 9.32 9.45
N HIS A 140 7.62 9.84 8.87
CA HIS A 140 7.56 10.50 7.56
C HIS A 140 8.02 9.58 6.41
N SER A 141 9.03 8.76 6.66
CA SER A 141 9.54 7.77 5.71
C SER A 141 10.14 6.58 6.45
N ILE A 142 10.23 5.44 5.76
CA ILE A 142 11.00 4.28 6.19
C ILE A 142 11.97 3.90 5.06
N THR A 143 13.21 3.59 5.42
CA THR A 143 14.26 3.14 4.50
C THR A 143 15.13 2.10 5.18
N TRP A 144 15.91 1.37 4.40
CA TRP A 144 16.82 0.33 4.88
C TRP A 144 18.26 0.64 4.45
N ASP A 145 19.19 0.54 5.39
CA ASP A 145 20.62 0.65 5.13
C ASP A 145 21.27 -0.76 5.13
N PRO A 146 21.60 -1.33 3.95
CA PRO A 146 22.20 -2.65 3.87
C PRO A 146 23.66 -2.69 4.33
N TYR A 147 24.32 -1.55 4.54
CA TYR A 147 25.73 -1.47 4.93
C TYR A 147 25.93 -1.36 6.45
N SER A 148 24.85 -1.23 7.21
CA SER A 148 24.86 -1.18 8.69
C SER A 148 25.11 -2.54 9.36
N GLY A 149 25.88 -3.43 8.70
CA GLY A 149 26.42 -4.62 9.34
C GLY A 149 27.53 -4.22 10.30
N CYS A 150 27.22 -4.14 11.60
CA CYS A 150 28.26 -4.34 12.61
C CYS A 150 28.82 -5.75 12.39
N SER A 151 30.06 -5.81 11.92
CA SER A 151 30.97 -6.95 12.07
C SER A 151 31.07 -7.39 13.52
#